data_AF-A0A416ZL31-F1
#
_entry.id   AF-A0A416ZL31-F1
#
_cell.length_a   1.000
_cell.length_b   1.000
_cell.length_c   1.000
_cell.angle_alpha   90.00
_cell.angle_beta   90.00
_cell.angle_gamma   90.00
#
_symmetry.space_group_name_H-M   'P 1'
#
loop_
_entity.id
_entity.type
_entity.pdbx_description
1 polymer ?
#
loop_
_entity_poly.entity_id
_entity_poly.type
_entity_poly.pdbx_seq_one_letter_code
_entity_poly.pdbx_strand_id
1 'polypeptide(L)'
;MFFSIRKWVEYGCAYGTVVIKPNGKTLDVFTPDEVLITDYDNQNITGMIFKDTYTQGKWYYTRLEYHRFAEEKQGEETVRPYYISNRAYRSKSPDSIGDPVALKDTKWSELMADSPPILKTNGESLDGPMFGVFVTPQANNVDKSTPLGLPVYAEALEELKDLDVAYSRMTGEINDSERIVLADDRLLSPAGTPVNKVNPGAAATKNLPKYVRNVYGDGPDSFYQEINPTLNTEVRVKGINALLSQIGYKAGFSNGYFVFDQKTGMVTATQVESDDRRTIQYIKDVRDQLEKCMDAVYYALSVYADLYGESPAGEYEVTYDFGDITYNREEDRARWWNYVNAGKVPAWMYFVKFEGFSEEDAKAMVEEATPKEDELFDSKYKEE
;
A
#
# COMPACT_ATOMS: atom_id res chain seq x y z
N MET A 1 -6.02 -5.38 -16.29
CA MET A 1 -5.79 -6.35 -15.19
C MET A 1 -4.63 -5.93 -14.29
N PHE A 2 -3.47 -5.53 -14.82
CA PHE A 2 -2.30 -5.11 -14.01
C PHE A 2 -2.52 -3.95 -13.02
N PHE A 3 -3.44 -3.01 -13.28
CA PHE A 3 -3.70 -1.88 -12.36
C PHE A 3 -4.40 -2.28 -11.04
N SER A 4 -4.97 -3.48 -10.94
CA SER A 4 -5.76 -3.89 -9.76
C SER A 4 -4.93 -4.59 -8.69
N ILE A 5 -3.85 -5.31 -9.06
CA ILE A 5 -3.09 -6.11 -8.09
C ILE A 5 -2.41 -5.26 -7.02
N ARG A 6 -1.92 -4.08 -7.39
CA ARG A 6 -1.34 -3.11 -6.43
C ARG A 6 -2.35 -2.75 -5.34
N LYS A 7 -3.61 -2.50 -5.71
CA LYS A 7 -4.68 -2.16 -4.76
C LYS A 7 -5.03 -3.35 -3.86
N TRP A 8 -4.98 -4.56 -4.39
CA TRP A 8 -5.23 -5.77 -3.60
C TRP A 8 -4.14 -6.02 -2.58
N VAL A 9 -2.88 -5.84 -2.96
CA VAL A 9 -1.74 -5.89 -2.02
C VAL A 9 -1.86 -4.79 -0.97
N GLU A 10 -2.29 -3.58 -1.35
CA GLU A 10 -2.56 -2.50 -0.40
C GLU A 10 -3.64 -2.88 0.63
N TYR A 11 -4.75 -3.48 0.20
CA TYR A 11 -5.75 -4.02 1.11
C TYR A 11 -5.18 -5.14 2.00
N GLY A 12 -4.39 -6.05 1.44
CA GLY A 12 -3.70 -7.08 2.21
C GLY A 12 -2.80 -6.49 3.30
N CYS A 13 -2.03 -5.44 2.99
CA CYS A 13 -1.21 -4.73 3.96
C CYS A 13 -2.05 -3.95 5.00
N ALA A 14 -3.20 -3.41 4.60
CA ALA A 14 -4.07 -2.63 5.47
C ALA A 14 -4.90 -3.47 6.46
N TYR A 15 -5.33 -4.67 6.03
CA TYR A 15 -6.16 -5.58 6.82
C TYR A 15 -5.39 -6.78 7.38
N GLY A 16 -4.15 -7.00 6.96
CA GLY A 16 -3.30 -8.12 7.35
C GLY A 16 -3.47 -9.38 6.49
N THR A 17 -4.63 -9.53 5.85
CA THR A 17 -4.91 -10.66 4.96
C THR A 17 -5.87 -10.25 3.87
N VAL A 18 -5.68 -10.79 2.67
CA VAL A 18 -6.66 -10.71 1.58
C VAL A 18 -6.71 -12.04 0.86
N VAL A 19 -7.91 -12.45 0.43
CA VAL A 19 -8.11 -13.71 -0.30
C VAL A 19 -8.48 -13.40 -1.73
N ILE A 20 -7.79 -14.04 -2.68
CA ILE A 20 -8.00 -13.86 -4.12
C ILE A 20 -8.57 -15.17 -4.67
N LYS A 21 -9.73 -15.10 -5.32
CA LYS A 21 -10.44 -16.29 -5.82
C LYS A 21 -10.89 -16.07 -7.27
N PRO A 22 -10.63 -17.01 -8.19
CA PRO A 22 -11.24 -16.97 -9.51
C PRO A 22 -12.77 -17.11 -9.45
N ASN A 23 -13.47 -16.38 -10.30
CA ASN A 23 -14.94 -16.43 -10.42
C ASN A 23 -15.43 -16.89 -11.81
N GLY A 24 -14.51 -17.38 -12.65
CA GLY A 24 -14.76 -17.83 -14.02
C GLY A 24 -14.58 -16.76 -15.11
N LYS A 25 -14.60 -15.47 -14.76
CA LYS A 25 -14.33 -14.37 -15.72
C LYS A 25 -13.19 -13.46 -15.28
N THR A 26 -13.08 -13.22 -13.98
CA THR A 26 -12.10 -12.37 -13.33
C THR A 26 -11.64 -13.01 -12.02
N LEU A 27 -10.87 -12.24 -11.25
CA LEU A 27 -10.53 -12.57 -9.87
C LEU A 27 -11.37 -11.69 -8.94
N ASP A 28 -12.01 -12.33 -7.97
CA ASP A 28 -12.63 -11.67 -6.83
C ASP A 28 -11.59 -11.52 -5.71
N VAL A 29 -11.74 -10.46 -4.93
CA VAL A 29 -10.87 -10.15 -3.80
C VAL A 29 -11.74 -9.96 -2.59
N PHE A 30 -11.43 -10.71 -1.52
CA PHE A 30 -12.18 -10.72 -0.29
C PHE A 30 -11.31 -10.25 0.87
N THR A 31 -11.86 -9.34 1.66
CA THR A 31 -11.24 -8.89 2.91
C THR A 31 -11.65 -9.80 4.08
N PRO A 32 -10.97 -9.73 5.24
CA PRO A 32 -11.23 -10.64 6.37
C PRO A 32 -12.67 -10.62 6.91
N ASP A 33 -13.43 -9.54 6.71
CA ASP A 33 -14.85 -9.42 7.08
C ASP A 33 -15.81 -10.10 6.09
N GLU A 34 -15.34 -10.43 4.90
CA GLU A 34 -16.09 -11.08 3.83
C GLU A 34 -15.82 -12.59 3.76
N VAL A 35 -14.94 -13.11 4.63
CA VAL A 35 -14.59 -14.52 4.67
C VAL A 35 -14.75 -15.12 6.07
N LEU A 36 -15.01 -16.42 6.12
CA LEU A 36 -14.94 -17.21 7.34
C LEU A 36 -14.07 -18.43 7.10
N ILE A 37 -13.00 -18.58 7.89
CA ILE A 37 -12.16 -19.77 7.86
C ILE A 37 -12.92 -20.92 8.52
N THR A 38 -12.98 -22.06 7.85
CA THR A 38 -13.64 -23.26 8.38
C THR A 38 -12.66 -24.37 8.69
N ASP A 39 -11.53 -24.42 7.98
CA ASP A 39 -10.51 -25.45 8.15
C ASP A 39 -9.13 -24.91 7.75
N TYR A 40 -8.11 -25.27 8.52
CA TYR A 40 -6.72 -24.90 8.27
C TYR A 40 -5.78 -25.87 8.99
N ASP A 41 -4.61 -26.13 8.41
CA ASP A 41 -3.54 -26.93 9.00
C ASP A 41 -2.21 -26.19 8.89
N ASN A 42 -1.49 -26.02 10.00
CA ASN A 42 -0.19 -25.35 10.05
C ASN A 42 -0.13 -24.03 9.24
N GLN A 43 -1.15 -23.17 9.41
CA GLN A 43 -1.35 -21.89 8.70
C GLN A 43 -1.77 -22.00 7.23
N ASN A 44 -1.83 -23.20 6.66
CA ASN A 44 -2.42 -23.42 5.34
C ASN A 44 -3.94 -23.53 5.45
N ILE A 45 -4.67 -22.59 4.85
CA ILE A 45 -6.13 -22.56 4.90
C ILE A 45 -6.70 -23.47 3.82
N THR A 46 -7.40 -24.52 4.23
CA THR A 46 -7.95 -25.57 3.34
C THR A 46 -9.45 -25.44 3.13
N GLY A 47 -10.15 -24.70 3.99
CA GLY A 47 -11.59 -24.49 3.91
C GLY A 47 -12.00 -23.08 4.28
N MET A 48 -12.88 -22.48 3.48
CA MET A 48 -13.32 -21.10 3.63
C MET A 48 -14.74 -20.89 3.11
N ILE A 49 -15.48 -19.99 3.76
CA ILE A 49 -16.76 -19.47 3.28
C ILE A 49 -16.55 -18.05 2.79
N PHE A 50 -16.97 -17.77 1.56
CA PHE A 50 -16.95 -16.45 0.95
C PHE A 50 -18.34 -15.83 1.00
N LYS A 51 -18.41 -14.58 1.46
CA LYS A 51 -19.64 -13.80 1.54
C LYS A 51 -19.70 -12.81 0.37
N ASP A 52 -20.80 -12.83 -0.37
CA ASP A 52 -21.12 -11.80 -1.38
C ASP A 52 -22.50 -11.22 -1.06
N THR A 53 -22.63 -9.89 -1.08
CA THR A 53 -23.89 -9.22 -0.75
C THR A 53 -24.32 -8.26 -1.84
N TYR A 54 -25.63 -8.08 -1.98
CA TYR A 54 -26.18 -6.99 -2.79
C TYR A 54 -27.53 -6.55 -2.23
N THR A 55 -27.92 -5.32 -2.54
CA THR A 55 -29.21 -4.75 -2.12
C THR A 55 -30.09 -4.56 -3.34
N GLN A 56 -31.35 -4.99 -3.25
CA GLN A 56 -32.36 -4.75 -4.29
C GLN A 56 -33.66 -4.26 -3.65
N GLY A 57 -33.97 -2.98 -3.85
CA GLY A 57 -35.10 -2.32 -3.20
C GLY A 57 -34.95 -2.33 -1.68
N LYS A 58 -35.86 -3.01 -0.99
CA LYS A 58 -35.88 -3.12 0.49
C LYS A 58 -35.25 -4.41 1.03
N TRP A 59 -34.68 -5.22 0.15
CA TRP A 59 -34.15 -6.54 0.51
C TRP A 59 -32.63 -6.54 0.37
N TYR A 60 -31.98 -7.09 1.38
CA TYR A 60 -30.55 -7.38 1.42
C TYR A 60 -30.36 -8.86 1.13
N TYR A 61 -29.58 -9.17 0.10
CA TYR A 61 -29.27 -10.53 -0.30
C TYR A 61 -27.85 -10.85 0.09
N THR A 62 -27.63 -12.04 0.64
CA THR A 62 -26.31 -12.55 1.02
C THR A 62 -26.14 -13.95 0.46
N ARG A 63 -25.04 -14.19 -0.24
CA ARG A 63 -24.59 -15.52 -0.67
C ARG A 63 -23.42 -15.94 0.18
N LEU A 64 -23.46 -17.20 0.61
CA LEU A 64 -22.34 -17.90 1.21
C LEU A 64 -21.89 -18.98 0.24
N GLU A 65 -20.65 -18.87 -0.24
CA GLU A 65 -19.98 -19.85 -1.08
C GLU A 65 -18.97 -20.60 -0.22
N TYR A 66 -19.25 -21.87 0.08
CA TYR A 66 -18.44 -22.69 0.97
C TYR A 66 -17.55 -23.65 0.20
N HIS A 67 -16.24 -23.51 0.40
CA HIS A 67 -15.15 -24.31 -0.15
C HIS A 67 -14.58 -25.26 0.91
N ARG A 68 -14.45 -26.54 0.58
CA ARG A 68 -13.88 -27.54 1.50
C ARG A 68 -13.36 -28.79 0.78
N PHE A 69 -12.46 -29.50 1.43
CA PHE A 69 -12.18 -30.90 1.17
C PHE A 69 -13.10 -31.79 2.02
N ALA A 70 -13.59 -32.89 1.46
CA ALA A 70 -14.36 -33.89 2.21
C ALA A 70 -13.78 -35.28 1.99
N GLU A 71 -13.67 -36.09 3.04
CA GLU A 71 -13.19 -37.46 2.93
C GLU A 71 -14.29 -38.39 2.40
N GLU A 72 -13.97 -39.08 1.30
CA GLU A 72 -14.83 -40.09 0.72
C GLU A 72 -14.08 -41.41 0.54
N LYS A 73 -14.74 -42.50 0.92
CA LYS A 73 -14.22 -43.85 0.68
C LYS A 73 -14.70 -44.34 -0.68
N GLN A 74 -13.78 -44.46 -1.62
CA GLN A 74 -14.02 -45.15 -2.89
C GLN A 74 -13.36 -46.54 -2.81
N GLY A 75 -14.13 -47.53 -2.37
CA GLY A 75 -13.60 -48.89 -2.17
C GLY A 75 -12.65 -48.98 -0.99
N GLU A 76 -11.41 -49.42 -1.22
CA GLU A 76 -10.33 -49.47 -0.21
C GLU A 76 -9.51 -48.17 -0.12
N GLU A 77 -9.64 -47.26 -1.11
CA GLU A 77 -8.92 -45.99 -1.14
C GLU A 77 -9.75 -44.85 -0.54
N THR A 78 -9.07 -43.96 0.19
CA THR A 78 -9.66 -42.73 0.73
C THR A 78 -9.24 -41.58 -0.16
N VAL A 79 -10.21 -40.95 -0.84
CA VAL A 79 -9.99 -39.78 -1.68
C VAL A 79 -10.58 -38.57 -0.97
N ARG A 80 -9.97 -37.39 -1.16
CA ARG A 80 -10.46 -36.12 -0.60
C ARG A 80 -10.88 -35.19 -1.74
N PRO A 81 -12.07 -35.39 -2.35
CA PRO A 81 -12.59 -34.44 -3.33
C PRO A 81 -12.82 -33.05 -2.73
N TYR A 82 -12.69 -32.05 -3.59
CA TYR A 82 -13.01 -30.67 -3.29
C TYR A 82 -14.46 -30.36 -3.63
N TYR A 83 -15.13 -29.59 -2.78
CA TYR A 83 -16.54 -29.23 -2.92
C TYR A 83 -16.74 -27.72 -2.80
N ILE A 84 -17.57 -27.19 -3.69
CA ILE A 84 -18.06 -25.82 -3.66
C ILE A 84 -19.57 -25.84 -3.53
N SER A 85 -20.10 -25.20 -2.48
CA SER A 85 -21.55 -25.12 -2.25
C SER A 85 -21.99 -23.67 -2.08
N ASN A 86 -23.01 -23.27 -2.83
CA ASN A 86 -23.61 -21.94 -2.79
C ASN A 86 -24.95 -21.99 -2.06
N ARG A 87 -25.14 -21.09 -1.10
CA ARG A 87 -26.43 -20.86 -0.44
C ARG A 87 -26.72 -19.37 -0.43
N ALA A 88 -27.95 -18.99 -0.78
CA ALA A 88 -28.39 -17.60 -0.77
C ALA A 88 -29.45 -17.37 0.30
N TYR A 89 -29.43 -16.17 0.85
CA TYR A 89 -30.32 -15.71 1.90
C TYR A 89 -30.80 -14.31 1.57
N ARG A 90 -31.98 -13.93 2.10
CA ARG A 90 -32.51 -12.58 2.00
C ARG A 90 -32.99 -12.07 3.35
N SER A 91 -32.79 -10.80 3.60
CA SER A 91 -33.18 -10.12 4.82
C SER A 91 -33.81 -8.75 4.53
N LYS A 92 -34.64 -8.27 5.45
CA LYS A 92 -35.16 -6.88 5.45
C LYS A 92 -34.24 -5.91 6.20
N SER A 93 -33.25 -6.42 6.91
CA SER A 93 -32.28 -5.65 7.68
C SER A 93 -30.86 -5.99 7.20
N PRO A 94 -29.96 -5.00 7.09
CA PRO A 94 -28.56 -5.24 6.72
C PRO A 94 -27.81 -6.06 7.79
N ASP A 95 -28.25 -6.05 9.05
CA ASP A 95 -27.55 -6.68 10.18
C ASP A 95 -27.89 -8.17 10.35
N SER A 96 -28.74 -8.72 9.50
CA SER A 96 -29.18 -10.12 9.57
C SER A 96 -29.07 -10.78 8.20
N ILE A 97 -28.60 -12.03 8.16
CA ILE A 97 -28.56 -12.81 6.93
C ILE A 97 -29.96 -13.19 6.43
N GLY A 98 -30.91 -13.36 7.36
CA GLY A 98 -32.32 -13.59 7.09
C GLY A 98 -32.65 -15.02 6.65
N ASP A 99 -33.65 -15.14 5.78
CA ASP A 99 -34.25 -16.42 5.39
C ASP A 99 -33.59 -16.99 4.13
N PRO A 100 -33.44 -18.33 4.00
CA PRO A 100 -32.96 -18.95 2.77
C PRO A 100 -33.81 -18.57 1.55
N VAL A 101 -33.14 -18.33 0.42
CA VAL A 101 -33.78 -18.06 -0.87
C VAL A 101 -33.13 -18.91 -1.96
N ALA A 102 -33.91 -19.36 -2.93
CA ALA A 102 -33.38 -20.16 -4.03
C ALA A 102 -32.47 -19.29 -4.91
N LEU A 103 -31.31 -19.82 -5.33
CA LEU A 103 -30.33 -19.11 -6.17
C LEU A 103 -30.96 -18.57 -7.46
N LYS A 104 -31.86 -19.34 -8.08
CA LYS A 104 -32.61 -18.96 -9.29
C LYS A 104 -33.39 -17.65 -9.16
N ASP A 105 -33.75 -17.25 -7.94
CA ASP A 105 -34.53 -16.04 -7.64
C ASP A 105 -33.61 -14.84 -7.29
N THR A 106 -32.30 -14.95 -7.54
CA THR A 106 -31.27 -13.96 -7.18
C THR A 106 -30.34 -13.67 -8.37
N LYS A 107 -29.39 -12.72 -8.21
CA LYS A 107 -28.35 -12.45 -9.22
C LYS A 107 -27.43 -13.65 -9.51
N TRP A 108 -27.44 -14.65 -8.62
CA TRP A 108 -26.60 -15.85 -8.70
C TRP A 108 -27.34 -17.04 -9.35
N SER A 109 -28.35 -16.77 -10.17
CA SER A 109 -29.21 -17.79 -10.80
C SER A 109 -28.46 -18.78 -11.69
N GLU A 110 -27.31 -18.36 -12.23
CA GLU A 110 -26.45 -19.20 -13.10
C GLU A 110 -25.51 -20.11 -12.31
N LEU A 111 -25.41 -19.94 -10.97
CA LEU A 111 -24.52 -20.74 -10.14
C LEU A 111 -25.17 -22.04 -9.68
N MET A 112 -24.36 -23.10 -9.62
CA MET A 112 -24.77 -24.37 -9.03
C MET A 112 -24.85 -24.28 -7.51
N ALA A 113 -25.90 -24.86 -6.92
CA ALA A 113 -26.05 -24.94 -5.47
C ALA A 113 -24.97 -25.82 -4.84
N ASP A 114 -24.66 -26.96 -5.44
CA ASP A 114 -23.59 -27.86 -5.01
C ASP A 114 -22.82 -28.31 -6.25
N SER A 115 -21.49 -28.20 -6.21
CA SER A 115 -20.64 -28.76 -7.24
C SER A 115 -20.63 -30.29 -7.16
N PRO A 116 -20.40 -31.00 -8.28
CA PRO A 116 -19.93 -32.38 -8.19
C PRO A 116 -18.60 -32.45 -7.42
N PRO A 117 -18.16 -33.65 -6.99
CA PRO A 117 -16.83 -33.84 -6.43
C PRO A 117 -15.78 -33.38 -7.44
N ILE A 118 -14.93 -32.43 -7.05
CA ILE A 118 -13.84 -31.91 -7.88
C ILE A 118 -12.57 -32.67 -7.53
N LEU A 119 -11.99 -33.32 -8.53
CA LEU A 119 -10.74 -34.07 -8.48
C LEU A 119 -9.87 -33.67 -9.66
N LYS A 120 -8.59 -34.02 -9.61
CA LYS A 120 -7.71 -33.93 -10.77
C LYS A 120 -8.18 -34.89 -11.87
N THR A 121 -7.70 -34.67 -13.10
CA THR A 121 -8.01 -35.52 -14.26
C THR A 121 -7.60 -36.98 -14.07
N ASN A 122 -6.59 -37.26 -13.24
CA ASN A 122 -6.14 -38.61 -12.89
C ASN A 122 -6.94 -39.26 -11.74
N GLY A 123 -7.95 -38.58 -11.18
CA GLY A 123 -8.77 -39.08 -10.07
C GLY A 123 -8.21 -38.81 -8.67
N GLU A 124 -7.04 -38.17 -8.56
CA GLU A 124 -6.45 -37.79 -7.28
C GLU A 124 -7.09 -36.53 -6.67
N SER A 125 -6.86 -36.34 -5.37
CA SER A 125 -7.27 -35.13 -4.65
C SER A 125 -6.51 -33.91 -5.17
N LEU A 126 -7.12 -32.73 -5.09
CA LEU A 126 -6.41 -31.48 -5.41
C LEU A 126 -5.26 -31.25 -4.41
N ASP A 127 -4.18 -30.62 -4.88
CA ASP A 127 -2.98 -30.28 -4.08
C ASP A 127 -3.22 -29.10 -3.14
N GLY A 128 -4.23 -28.28 -3.44
CA GLY A 128 -4.54 -27.07 -2.69
C GLY A 128 -5.96 -26.56 -2.92
N PRO A 129 -6.38 -25.58 -2.12
CA PRO A 129 -7.68 -24.94 -2.28
C PRO A 129 -7.79 -24.19 -3.62
N MET A 130 -9.02 -23.96 -4.08
CA MET A 130 -9.29 -23.21 -5.31
C MET A 130 -9.32 -21.68 -5.10
N PHE A 131 -8.46 -21.17 -4.21
CA PHE A 131 -8.27 -19.76 -3.90
C PHE A 131 -6.85 -19.53 -3.35
N GLY A 132 -6.32 -18.31 -3.51
CA GLY A 132 -5.05 -17.90 -2.91
C GLY A 132 -5.26 -16.96 -1.74
N VAL A 133 -4.42 -17.09 -0.72
CA VAL A 133 -4.46 -16.24 0.48
C VAL A 133 -3.15 -15.47 0.57
N PHE A 134 -3.23 -14.15 0.54
CA PHE A 134 -2.11 -13.27 0.85
C PHE A 134 -2.17 -12.91 2.33
N VAL A 135 -1.12 -13.23 3.06
CA VAL A 135 -0.95 -12.89 4.48
C VAL A 135 0.29 -12.02 4.62
N THR A 136 0.21 -10.95 5.40
CA THR A 136 1.39 -10.14 5.73
C THR A 136 2.49 -11.00 6.35
N PRO A 137 3.78 -10.75 6.07
CA PRO A 137 4.87 -11.60 6.53
C PRO A 137 5.09 -11.59 8.05
N GLN A 138 4.57 -10.59 8.75
CA GLN A 138 4.64 -10.52 10.21
C GLN A 138 3.74 -11.58 10.86
N ALA A 139 4.26 -12.22 11.91
CA ALA A 139 3.48 -13.18 12.68
C ALA A 139 2.36 -12.49 13.47
N ASN A 140 1.19 -13.12 13.54
CA ASN A 140 0.11 -12.63 14.37
C ASN A 140 0.42 -12.85 15.86
N ASN A 141 0.80 -11.77 16.54
CA ASN A 141 1.14 -11.78 17.96
C ASN A 141 -0.07 -11.47 18.88
N VAL A 142 -1.20 -11.03 18.31
CA VAL A 142 -2.43 -10.69 19.04
C VAL A 142 -3.29 -11.94 19.22
N ASP A 143 -3.59 -12.64 18.14
CA ASP A 143 -4.35 -13.88 18.13
C ASP A 143 -3.53 -14.99 17.47
N LYS A 144 -2.96 -15.86 18.31
CA LYS A 144 -2.12 -16.99 17.85
C LYS A 144 -2.95 -18.15 17.32
N SER A 145 -4.27 -18.13 17.54
CA SER A 145 -5.16 -19.22 17.12
C SER A 145 -5.60 -19.08 15.66
N THR A 146 -5.49 -17.89 15.08
CA THR A 146 -5.89 -17.63 13.69
C THR A 146 -4.69 -17.70 12.73
N PRO A 147 -4.87 -18.25 11.51
CA PRO A 147 -3.87 -18.18 10.45
C PRO A 147 -3.86 -16.82 9.72
N LEU A 148 -4.72 -15.87 10.13
CA LEU A 148 -4.76 -14.52 9.55
C LEU A 148 -3.58 -13.66 10.04
N GLY A 149 -3.10 -12.80 9.15
CA GLY A 149 -2.06 -11.80 9.42
C GLY A 149 -2.59 -10.56 10.12
N LEU A 150 -1.68 -9.64 10.44
CA LEU A 150 -1.99 -8.35 11.05
C LEU A 150 -1.70 -7.22 10.07
N PRO A 151 -2.44 -6.09 10.15
CA PRO A 151 -2.07 -4.89 9.41
C PRO A 151 -0.60 -4.53 9.62
N VAL A 152 0.09 -4.05 8.58
CA VAL A 152 1.54 -3.75 8.62
C VAL A 152 1.92 -2.70 9.66
N TYR A 153 0.96 -1.87 10.06
CA TYR A 153 1.12 -0.82 11.07
C TYR A 153 0.64 -1.24 12.47
N ALA A 154 0.17 -2.48 12.66
CA ALA A 154 -0.47 -2.93 13.89
C ALA A 154 0.45 -2.79 15.12
N GLU A 155 1.74 -3.10 14.98
CA GLU A 155 2.71 -2.96 16.07
C GLU A 155 3.02 -1.50 16.44
N ALA A 156 2.76 -0.56 15.52
CA ALA A 156 3.04 0.87 15.66
C ALA A 156 1.81 1.70 16.10
N LEU A 157 0.70 1.05 16.49
CA LEU A 157 -0.54 1.74 16.83
C LEU A 157 -0.40 2.72 18.02
N GLU A 158 0.47 2.41 18.98
CA GLU A 158 0.74 3.30 20.11
C GLU A 158 1.50 4.54 19.65
N GLU A 159 2.59 4.36 18.91
CA GLU A 159 3.38 5.47 18.38
C GLU A 159 2.60 6.34 17.38
N LEU A 160 1.67 5.75 16.62
CA LEU A 160 0.78 6.50 15.73
C LEU A 160 -0.16 7.43 16.51
N LYS A 161 -0.64 7.02 17.69
CA LYS A 161 -1.43 7.89 18.58
C LYS A 161 -0.57 9.00 19.16
N ASP A 162 0.65 8.69 19.57
CA ASP A 162 1.59 9.69 20.08
C ASP A 162 1.99 10.70 19.02
N LEU A 163 2.14 10.25 17.76
CA LEU A 163 2.39 11.10 16.61
C LEU A 163 1.23 12.08 16.37
N ASP A 164 -0.01 11.62 16.45
CA ASP A 164 -1.20 12.46 16.30
C ASP A 164 -1.25 13.56 17.38
N VAL A 165 -0.93 13.20 18.63
CA VAL A 165 -0.83 14.16 19.75
C VAL A 165 0.32 15.15 19.53
N ALA A 166 1.50 14.67 19.13
CA ALA A 166 2.67 15.51 18.91
C ALA A 166 2.44 16.52 17.76
N TYR A 167 1.87 16.05 16.65
CA TYR A 167 1.50 16.87 15.50
C TYR A 167 0.44 17.90 15.88
N SER A 168 -0.63 17.49 16.55
CA SER A 168 -1.71 18.38 17.00
C SER A 168 -1.20 19.48 17.94
N ARG A 169 -0.29 19.15 18.88
CA ARG A 169 0.33 20.14 19.77
C ARG A 169 1.23 21.12 19.02
N MET A 170 1.95 20.67 18.00
CA MET A 170 2.78 21.54 17.17
C MET A 170 1.92 22.52 16.37
N THR A 171 0.86 22.06 15.71
CA THR A 171 -0.08 22.92 14.98
C THR A 171 -0.81 23.88 15.93
N GLY A 172 -1.22 23.40 17.11
CA GLY A 172 -1.84 24.23 18.15
C GLY A 172 -0.91 25.33 18.64
N GLU A 173 0.36 25.01 18.91
CA GLU A 173 1.34 26.03 19.31
C GLU A 173 1.56 27.08 18.23
N ILE A 174 1.65 26.68 16.95
CA ILE A 174 1.78 27.62 15.84
C ILE A 174 0.54 28.53 15.77
N ASN A 175 -0.66 27.96 15.92
CA ASN A 175 -1.90 28.72 15.95
C ASN A 175 -1.97 29.69 17.15
N ASP A 176 -1.52 29.28 18.32
CA ASP A 176 -1.54 30.07 19.56
C ASP A 176 -0.35 31.05 19.65
N SER A 177 0.64 30.94 18.76
CA SER A 177 1.82 31.80 18.73
C SER A 177 1.57 33.20 18.18
N GLU A 178 0.32 33.54 17.88
CA GLU A 178 -0.08 34.90 17.57
C GLU A 178 0.43 35.85 18.68
N ARG A 179 1.14 36.90 18.27
CA ARG A 179 1.58 37.97 19.17
C ARG A 179 0.38 38.50 19.94
N ILE A 180 0.56 38.76 21.24
CA ILE A 180 -0.47 39.43 22.06
C ILE A 180 0.13 40.69 22.66
N VAL A 181 -0.55 41.83 22.48
CA VAL A 181 -0.20 43.11 23.07
C VAL A 181 -1.28 43.46 24.09
N LEU A 182 -0.89 43.54 25.35
CA LEU A 182 -1.72 44.06 26.43
C LEU A 182 -1.48 45.56 26.53
N ALA A 183 -2.51 46.36 26.23
CA ALA A 183 -2.43 47.82 26.26
C ALA A 183 -3.51 48.41 27.16
N ASP A 184 -3.08 49.33 28.02
CA ASP A 184 -3.95 50.14 28.89
C ASP A 184 -4.87 51.04 28.06
N ASP A 185 -6.11 51.23 28.51
CA ASP A 185 -7.12 52.04 27.84
C ASP A 185 -6.71 53.52 27.67
N ARG A 186 -5.82 54.01 28.53
CA ARG A 186 -5.20 55.34 28.44
C ARG A 186 -4.28 55.49 27.23
N LEU A 187 -3.64 54.40 26.78
CA LEU A 187 -2.77 54.38 25.58
C LEU A 187 -3.57 54.24 24.28
N LEU A 188 -4.80 53.73 24.37
CA LEU A 188 -5.68 53.49 23.22
C LEU A 188 -6.63 54.67 22.93
N SER A 189 -6.57 55.74 23.74
CA SER A 189 -7.40 56.93 23.62
C SER A 189 -6.73 58.00 22.74
N PRO A 190 -7.49 58.78 21.93
CA PRO A 190 -6.94 59.86 21.12
C PRO A 190 -6.16 60.89 21.97
N ALA A 191 -5.03 61.39 21.45
CA ALA A 191 -4.21 62.39 22.11
C ALA A 191 -5.03 63.63 22.51
N GLY A 192 -4.91 64.06 23.77
CA GLY A 192 -5.65 65.20 24.32
C GLY A 192 -6.97 64.85 25.00
N THR A 193 -7.33 63.57 25.14
CA THR A 193 -8.51 63.14 25.91
C THR A 193 -8.25 63.29 27.42
N PRO A 194 -9.06 64.08 28.16
CA PRO A 194 -8.93 64.19 29.61
C PRO A 194 -9.14 62.85 30.31
N VAL A 195 -8.32 62.53 31.32
CA VAL A 195 -8.35 61.25 32.06
C VAL A 195 -9.75 60.91 32.61
N ASN A 196 -10.52 61.93 33.01
CA ASN A 196 -11.89 61.79 33.52
C ASN A 196 -12.97 61.55 32.43
N LYS A 197 -12.59 61.57 31.15
CA LYS A 197 -13.46 61.30 29.98
C LYS A 197 -13.03 60.07 29.19
N VAL A 198 -11.96 59.39 29.61
CA VAL A 198 -11.63 58.05 29.11
C VAL A 198 -12.71 57.12 29.64
N ASN A 199 -13.66 56.72 28.79
CA ASN A 199 -14.66 55.73 29.14
C ASN A 199 -14.00 54.34 29.08
N PRO A 200 -13.81 53.65 30.21
CA PRO A 200 -13.22 52.32 30.21
C PRO A 200 -14.17 51.39 29.43
N GLY A 201 -13.69 50.81 28.34
CA GLY A 201 -14.35 49.69 27.65
C GLY A 201 -15.19 49.96 26.39
N ALA A 202 -15.61 51.18 26.06
CA ALA A 202 -16.64 51.38 25.00
C ALA A 202 -16.17 52.02 23.67
N ALA A 203 -15.13 52.86 23.67
CA ALA A 203 -14.73 53.62 22.47
C ALA A 203 -13.39 53.17 21.86
N ALA A 204 -12.44 52.70 22.68
CA ALA A 204 -11.10 52.31 22.23
C ALA A 204 -10.97 50.82 21.84
N THR A 205 -12.02 50.02 22.06
CA THR A 205 -12.05 48.56 21.86
C THR A 205 -12.66 48.13 20.53
N LYS A 206 -13.36 49.04 19.83
CA LYS A 206 -14.25 48.67 18.72
C LYS A 206 -13.54 48.30 17.41
N ASN A 207 -12.25 48.65 17.26
CA ASN A 207 -11.42 48.41 16.07
C ASN A 207 -9.96 48.08 16.44
N LEU A 208 -9.74 47.32 17.51
CA LEU A 208 -8.39 46.88 17.85
C LEU A 208 -7.93 45.78 16.87
N PRO A 209 -6.65 45.78 16.44
CA PRO A 209 -6.08 44.62 15.76
C PRO A 209 -6.26 43.35 16.59
N LYS A 210 -6.45 42.19 15.96
CA LYS A 210 -6.75 40.91 16.65
C LYS A 210 -5.75 40.54 17.76
N TYR A 211 -4.49 41.00 17.62
CA TYR A 211 -3.41 40.78 18.58
C TYR A 211 -3.43 41.73 19.79
N VAL A 212 -4.29 42.76 19.83
CA VAL A 212 -4.32 43.72 20.95
C VAL A 212 -5.47 43.40 21.90
N ARG A 213 -5.16 43.21 23.19
CA ARG A 213 -6.15 43.05 24.26
C ARG A 213 -6.08 44.26 25.18
N ASN A 214 -7.24 44.87 25.45
CA ASN A 214 -7.36 45.95 26.41
C ASN A 214 -7.34 45.38 27.83
N VAL A 215 -6.52 45.96 28.70
CA VAL A 215 -6.48 45.66 30.13
C VAL A 215 -6.77 46.92 30.94
N TYR A 216 -7.55 46.78 32.02
CA TYR A 216 -7.84 47.88 32.93
C TYR A 216 -6.62 48.13 33.83
N GLY A 217 -6.05 49.34 33.76
CA GLY A 217 -4.96 49.73 34.64
C GLY A 217 -5.49 50.19 36.01
N ASP A 218 -4.94 49.64 37.09
CA ASP A 218 -5.28 50.01 38.49
C ASP A 218 -4.26 50.98 39.12
N GLY A 219 -3.28 51.48 38.36
CA GLY A 219 -2.17 52.31 38.86
C GLY A 219 -1.95 53.63 38.07
N PRO A 220 -1.16 54.58 38.60
CA PRO A 220 -0.88 55.87 37.97
C PRO A 220 -0.08 55.75 36.67
N ASP A 221 0.70 54.67 36.51
CA ASP A 221 1.49 54.41 35.31
C ASP A 221 0.67 53.64 34.26
N SER A 222 0.85 53.99 32.98
CA SER A 222 0.24 53.28 31.85
C SER A 222 0.88 51.91 31.66
N PHE A 223 0.07 50.85 31.60
CA PHE A 223 0.54 49.48 31.42
C PHE A 223 0.65 49.09 29.93
N TYR A 224 1.82 48.63 29.52
CA TYR A 224 2.06 48.03 28.21
C TYR A 224 2.90 46.78 28.39
N GLN A 225 2.38 45.63 27.96
CA GLN A 225 3.12 44.38 27.94
C GLN A 225 2.92 43.66 26.61
N GLU A 226 4.03 43.31 25.99
CA GLU A 226 4.03 42.45 24.82
C GLU A 226 4.33 41.01 25.23
N ILE A 227 3.44 40.10 24.85
CA ILE A 227 3.60 38.66 25.03
C ILE A 227 3.88 38.08 23.65
N ASN A 228 5.13 37.68 23.45
CA ASN A 228 5.58 36.92 22.29
C ASN A 228 5.84 35.48 22.74
N PRO A 229 4.93 34.52 22.44
CA PRO A 229 5.17 33.12 22.75
C PRO A 229 6.43 32.62 22.04
N THR A 230 7.31 31.94 22.78
CA THR A 230 8.49 31.29 22.17
C THR A 230 8.05 29.99 21.51
N LEU A 231 8.22 29.90 20.18
CA LEU A 231 7.98 28.69 19.42
C LEU A 231 9.11 27.66 19.69
N ASN A 232 8.73 26.45 20.07
CA ASN A 232 9.61 25.30 20.30
C ASN A 232 9.66 24.37 19.07
N THR A 233 9.45 24.92 17.87
CA THR A 233 9.32 24.17 16.62
C THR A 233 10.47 23.18 16.41
N GLU A 234 11.73 23.58 16.62
CA GLU A 234 12.89 22.70 16.43
C GLU A 234 12.88 21.47 17.37
N VAL A 235 12.52 21.67 18.64
CA VAL A 235 12.43 20.58 19.62
C VAL A 235 11.29 19.64 19.26
N ARG A 236 10.16 20.18 18.79
CA ARG A 236 9.00 19.39 18.35
C ARG A 236 9.27 18.58 17.09
N VAL A 237 9.94 19.17 16.09
CA VAL A 237 10.35 18.45 14.88
C VAL A 237 11.27 17.28 15.23
N LYS A 238 12.24 17.48 16.14
CA LYS A 238 13.09 16.39 16.64
C LYS A 238 12.27 15.28 17.32
N GLY A 239 11.28 15.64 18.14
CA GLY A 239 10.38 14.68 18.77
C GLY A 239 9.53 13.89 17.76
N ILE A 240 8.98 14.58 16.76
CA ILE A 240 8.19 13.95 15.68
C ILE A 240 9.06 12.99 14.86
N ASN A 241 10.28 13.39 14.49
CA ASN A 241 11.21 12.52 13.75
C ASN A 241 11.60 11.27 14.56
N ALA A 242 11.72 11.38 15.88
CA ALA A 242 11.95 10.21 16.73
C ALA A 242 10.76 9.24 16.70
N LEU A 243 9.52 9.74 16.77
CA LEU A 243 8.31 8.93 16.63
C LEU A 243 8.21 8.29 15.23
N LEU A 244 8.45 9.05 14.17
CA LEU A 244 8.46 8.55 12.78
C LEU A 244 9.49 7.44 12.57
N SER A 245 10.67 7.55 13.22
CA SER A 245 11.68 6.50 13.17
C SER A 245 11.22 5.21 13.89
N GLN A 246 10.56 5.34 15.05
CA GLN A 246 9.99 4.18 15.77
C GLN A 246 8.86 3.52 14.97
N ILE A 247 7.96 4.31 14.40
CA ILE A 247 6.87 3.83 13.53
C ILE A 247 7.47 3.10 12.33
N GLY A 248 8.43 3.72 11.64
CA GLY A 248 9.12 3.10 10.50
C GLY A 248 9.75 1.76 10.88
N TYR A 249 10.51 1.73 11.97
CA TYR A 249 11.14 0.52 12.47
C TYR A 249 10.11 -0.60 12.73
N LYS A 250 8.99 -0.31 13.41
CA LYS A 250 7.96 -1.31 13.71
C LYS A 250 7.18 -1.76 12.47
N ALA A 251 6.96 -0.86 11.50
CA ALA A 251 6.30 -1.16 10.24
C ALA A 251 7.21 -1.83 9.18
N GLY A 252 8.45 -2.17 9.54
CA GLY A 252 9.38 -2.89 8.65
C GLY A 252 10.29 -2.00 7.79
N PHE A 253 10.25 -0.69 7.98
CA PHE A 253 11.11 0.27 7.29
C PHE A 253 12.42 0.51 8.06
N SER A 254 13.47 0.86 7.33
CA SER A 254 14.72 1.31 7.89
C SER A 254 14.60 2.66 8.61
N ASN A 255 15.49 2.90 9.57
CA ASN A 255 15.52 4.16 10.31
C ASN A 255 15.77 5.35 9.38
N GLY A 256 15.07 6.46 9.64
CA GLY A 256 15.15 7.65 8.79
C GLY A 256 14.43 7.50 7.45
N TYR A 257 13.70 6.41 7.18
CA TYR A 257 12.85 6.30 5.99
C TYR A 257 11.74 7.37 6.01
N PHE A 258 11.08 7.52 7.16
CA PHE A 258 10.12 8.60 7.42
C PHE A 258 10.79 9.75 8.17
N VAL A 259 10.75 10.94 7.58
CA VAL A 259 11.23 12.19 8.18
C VAL A 259 10.24 13.30 7.87
N PHE A 260 10.03 14.20 8.84
CA PHE A 260 9.11 15.32 8.74
C PHE A 260 9.72 16.49 7.97
N ASP A 261 11.01 16.72 8.16
CA ASP A 261 11.84 17.63 7.37
C ASP A 261 12.47 16.86 6.19
N GLN A 262 12.51 17.48 5.01
CA GLN A 262 13.01 16.84 3.79
C GLN A 262 14.37 16.18 4.01
N LYS A 263 14.53 14.93 3.51
CA LYS A 263 15.86 14.33 3.33
C LYS A 263 16.70 15.24 2.43
N THR A 264 17.67 15.94 3.00
CA THR A 264 18.69 16.65 2.22
C THR A 264 19.73 15.66 1.72
N GLY A 265 19.80 15.47 0.40
CA GLY A 265 20.93 14.82 -0.28
C GLY A 265 20.52 13.90 -1.42
N MET A 266 21.21 14.01 -2.56
CA MET A 266 21.32 12.89 -3.50
C MET A 266 22.15 11.81 -2.80
N VAL A 267 21.56 10.64 -2.60
CA VAL A 267 22.23 9.47 -2.00
C VAL A 267 22.48 8.46 -3.12
N THR A 268 23.68 7.89 -3.17
CA THR A 268 24.06 6.86 -4.16
C THR A 268 23.43 5.51 -3.79
N ALA A 269 23.08 4.65 -4.75
CA ALA A 269 22.27 3.44 -4.51
C ALA A 269 22.95 2.44 -3.56
N THR A 270 24.28 2.43 -3.48
CA THR A 270 25.03 1.60 -2.52
C THR A 270 24.84 2.07 -1.07
N GLN A 271 24.72 3.38 -0.85
CA GLN A 271 24.34 3.93 0.46
C GLN A 271 22.87 3.64 0.76
N VAL A 272 21.98 3.79 -0.24
CA VAL A 272 20.57 3.42 -0.10
C VAL A 272 20.40 1.94 0.25
N GLU A 273 21.13 1.02 -0.39
CA GLU A 273 21.06 -0.42 -0.11
C GLU A 273 21.53 -0.76 1.32
N SER A 274 22.58 -0.08 1.79
CA SER A 274 23.11 -0.29 3.15
C SER A 274 22.17 0.26 4.22
N ASP A 275 21.60 1.45 3.99
CA ASP A 275 20.71 2.13 4.93
C ASP A 275 19.31 1.51 4.92
N ASP A 276 18.80 1.08 3.75
CA ASP A 276 17.45 0.53 3.55
C ASP A 276 17.40 -1.01 3.60
N ARG A 277 18.45 -1.68 4.08
CA ARG A 277 18.51 -3.15 4.15
C ARG A 277 17.27 -3.79 4.78
N ARG A 278 16.71 -3.18 5.83
CA ARG A 278 15.49 -3.69 6.47
C ARG A 278 14.28 -3.54 5.57
N THR A 279 14.12 -2.36 4.97
CA THR A 279 13.05 -2.08 4.01
C THR A 279 13.11 -3.08 2.84
N ILE A 280 14.31 -3.32 2.28
CA ILE A 280 14.52 -4.26 1.17
C ILE A 280 14.14 -5.68 1.59
N GLN A 281 14.57 -6.13 2.78
CA GLN A 281 14.19 -7.44 3.31
C GLN A 281 12.68 -7.55 3.49
N TYR A 282 12.04 -6.51 4.05
CA TYR A 282 10.60 -6.51 4.27
C TYR A 282 9.82 -6.55 2.94
N ILE A 283 10.25 -5.80 1.93
CA ILE A 283 9.64 -5.86 0.59
C ILE A 283 9.79 -7.26 -0.01
N LYS A 284 10.97 -7.90 0.16
CA LYS A 284 11.15 -9.28 -0.26
C LYS A 284 10.17 -10.22 0.45
N ASP A 285 10.04 -10.13 1.77
CA ASP A 285 9.14 -10.99 2.53
C ASP A 285 7.67 -10.81 2.09
N VAL A 286 7.25 -9.58 1.77
CA VAL A 286 5.92 -9.29 1.19
C VAL A 286 5.77 -9.89 -0.22
N ARG A 287 6.82 -9.82 -1.06
CA ARG A 287 6.82 -10.43 -2.41
C ARG A 287 6.72 -11.95 -2.32
N ASP A 288 7.48 -12.59 -1.43
CA ASP A 288 7.43 -14.04 -1.23
C ASP A 288 6.02 -14.51 -0.78
N GLN A 289 5.31 -13.73 0.03
CA GLN A 289 3.91 -14.01 0.40
C GLN A 289 2.94 -13.78 -0.76
N LEU A 290 3.21 -12.78 -1.60
CA LEU A 290 2.42 -12.53 -2.81
C LEU A 290 2.62 -13.65 -3.85
N GLU A 291 3.85 -14.14 -4.04
CA GLU A 291 4.14 -15.29 -4.91
C GLU A 291 3.34 -16.51 -4.46
N LYS A 292 3.39 -16.88 -3.17
CA LYS A 292 2.58 -17.99 -2.62
C LYS A 292 1.09 -17.84 -2.88
N CYS A 293 0.56 -16.62 -2.68
CA CYS A 293 -0.84 -16.34 -2.97
C CYS A 293 -1.14 -16.52 -4.45
N MET A 294 -0.28 -16.00 -5.33
CA MET A 294 -0.48 -16.06 -6.78
C MET A 294 -0.31 -17.47 -7.32
N ASP A 295 0.61 -18.27 -6.78
CA ASP A 295 0.77 -19.70 -7.12
C ASP A 295 -0.52 -20.47 -6.85
N ALA A 296 -1.17 -20.22 -5.70
CA ALA A 296 -2.46 -20.82 -5.38
C ALA A 296 -3.59 -20.32 -6.29
N VAL A 297 -3.56 -19.04 -6.70
CA VAL A 297 -4.52 -18.50 -7.69
C VAL A 297 -4.31 -19.14 -9.07
N TYR A 298 -3.07 -19.27 -9.53
CA TYR A 298 -2.75 -19.92 -10.80
C TYR A 298 -3.12 -21.40 -10.78
N TYR A 299 -2.89 -22.08 -9.66
CA TYR A 299 -3.35 -23.44 -9.45
C TYR A 299 -4.88 -23.54 -9.57
N ALA A 300 -5.62 -22.67 -8.87
CA ALA A 300 -7.07 -22.64 -8.97
C ALA A 300 -7.57 -22.38 -10.41
N LEU A 301 -6.91 -21.48 -11.15
CA LEU A 301 -7.20 -21.21 -12.55
C LEU A 301 -6.92 -22.42 -13.45
N SER A 302 -5.82 -23.13 -13.23
CA SER A 302 -5.48 -24.37 -13.94
C SER A 302 -6.54 -25.45 -13.70
N VAL A 303 -6.98 -25.64 -12.45
CA VAL A 303 -8.07 -26.59 -12.13
C VAL A 303 -9.37 -26.18 -12.84
N TYR A 304 -9.73 -24.89 -12.86
CA TYR A 304 -10.89 -24.43 -13.63
C TYR A 304 -10.73 -24.66 -15.14
N ALA A 305 -9.56 -24.42 -15.70
CA ALA A 305 -9.29 -24.64 -17.13
C ALA A 305 -9.45 -26.11 -17.52
N ASP A 306 -8.95 -27.03 -16.68
CA ASP A 306 -9.11 -28.47 -16.87
C ASP A 306 -10.58 -28.90 -16.75
N LEU A 307 -11.31 -28.39 -15.75
CA LEU A 307 -12.73 -28.72 -15.53
C LEU A 307 -13.64 -28.26 -16.68
N TYR A 308 -13.35 -27.10 -17.27
CA TYR A 308 -14.13 -26.54 -18.38
C TYR A 308 -13.60 -26.94 -19.76
N GLY A 309 -12.46 -27.62 -19.85
CA GLY A 309 -11.84 -28.02 -21.12
C GLY A 309 -11.36 -26.82 -21.96
N GLU A 310 -11.02 -25.71 -21.31
CA GLU A 310 -10.59 -24.46 -21.96
C GLU A 310 -9.13 -24.51 -22.42
N SER A 311 -8.34 -25.44 -21.89
CA SER A 311 -6.95 -25.70 -22.25
C SER A 311 -6.66 -27.20 -22.23
N PRO A 312 -5.73 -27.71 -23.05
CA PRO A 312 -5.16 -29.03 -22.83
C PRO A 312 -4.57 -29.12 -21.42
N ALA A 313 -4.85 -30.22 -20.73
CA ALA A 313 -4.23 -30.51 -19.44
C ALA A 313 -2.70 -30.61 -19.62
N GLY A 314 -1.95 -29.86 -18.82
CA GLY A 314 -0.50 -29.79 -18.92
C GLY A 314 0.13 -29.00 -17.77
N GLU A 315 1.44 -29.16 -17.62
CA GLU A 315 2.21 -28.40 -16.63
C GLU A 315 2.33 -26.94 -17.08
N TYR A 316 2.20 -26.01 -16.14
CA TYR A 316 2.49 -24.60 -16.35
C TYR A 316 3.71 -24.20 -15.52
N GLU A 317 4.51 -23.28 -16.04
CA GLU A 317 5.62 -22.67 -15.31
C GLU A 317 5.25 -21.21 -15.01
N VAL A 318 5.42 -20.80 -13.76
CA VAL A 318 5.19 -19.42 -13.34
C VAL A 318 6.53 -18.74 -13.13
N THR A 319 6.71 -17.60 -13.78
CA THR A 319 7.87 -16.73 -13.59
C THR A 319 7.42 -15.38 -13.05
N TYR A 320 8.01 -14.98 -11.94
CA TYR A 320 7.78 -13.67 -11.34
C TYR A 320 8.97 -12.74 -11.63
N ASP A 321 8.69 -11.56 -12.18
CA ASP A 321 9.67 -10.46 -12.29
C ASP A 321 9.10 -9.22 -11.61
N PHE A 322 9.47 -9.03 -10.34
CA PHE A 322 9.04 -7.89 -9.54
C PHE A 322 9.90 -6.63 -9.75
N GLY A 323 10.91 -6.68 -10.62
CA GLY A 323 11.91 -5.63 -10.77
C GLY A 323 12.81 -5.47 -9.53
N ASP A 324 14.00 -4.91 -9.76
CA ASP A 324 14.98 -4.64 -8.70
C ASP A 324 14.53 -3.44 -7.84
N ILE A 325 14.47 -3.65 -6.52
CA ILE A 325 14.01 -2.67 -5.51
C ILE A 325 15.02 -1.53 -5.37
N THR A 326 16.30 -1.82 -5.60
CA THR A 326 17.40 -0.86 -5.54
C THR A 326 17.64 -0.14 -6.86
N TYR A 327 16.84 -0.46 -7.88
CA TYR A 327 17.03 0.02 -9.23
C TYR A 327 16.87 1.54 -9.33
N ASN A 328 17.99 2.24 -9.21
CA ASN A 328 18.10 3.61 -9.65
C ASN A 328 18.36 3.59 -11.16
N ARG A 329 17.33 3.90 -11.94
CA ARG A 329 17.42 3.99 -13.41
C ARG A 329 18.54 4.91 -13.87
N GLU A 330 18.88 5.94 -13.10
CA GLU A 330 19.98 6.85 -13.44
C GLU A 330 21.35 6.23 -13.18
N GLU A 331 21.51 5.43 -12.14
CA GLU A 331 22.77 4.71 -11.88
C GLU A 331 22.97 3.54 -12.81
N ASP A 332 21.93 2.78 -13.14
CA ASP A 332 22.05 1.73 -14.15
C ASP A 332 22.33 2.33 -15.53
N ARG A 333 21.75 3.49 -15.84
CA ARG A 333 22.08 4.29 -17.03
C ARG A 333 23.55 4.70 -17.02
N ALA A 334 24.06 5.26 -15.92
CA ALA A 334 25.47 5.63 -15.80
C ALA A 334 26.42 4.42 -15.88
N ARG A 335 26.08 3.31 -15.23
CA ARG A 335 26.85 2.05 -15.27
C ARG A 335 26.90 1.44 -16.66
N TRP A 336 25.76 1.40 -17.35
CA TRP A 336 25.72 0.92 -18.73
C TRP A 336 26.48 1.85 -19.67
N TRP A 337 26.39 3.16 -19.47
CA TRP A 337 27.23 4.11 -20.21
C TRP A 337 28.73 3.87 -19.97
N ASN A 338 29.13 3.53 -18.74
CA ASN A 338 30.52 3.11 -18.45
C ASN A 338 30.92 1.82 -19.18
N TYR A 339 30.02 0.84 -19.32
CA TYR A 339 30.28 -0.36 -20.11
C TYR A 339 30.38 -0.07 -21.61
N VAL A 340 29.59 0.88 -22.12
CA VAL A 340 29.69 1.39 -23.49
C VAL A 340 31.05 2.07 -23.71
N ASN A 341 31.45 3.00 -22.83
CA ASN A 341 32.75 3.66 -22.90
C ASN A 341 33.93 2.68 -22.76
N ALA A 342 33.77 1.62 -21.97
CA ALA A 342 34.77 0.56 -21.82
C ALA A 342 34.78 -0.45 -22.99
N GLY A 343 33.94 -0.28 -24.01
CA GLY A 343 33.85 -1.17 -25.17
C GLY A 343 33.29 -2.56 -24.87
N LYS A 344 32.66 -2.77 -23.72
CA LYS A 344 32.09 -4.06 -23.30
C LYS A 344 30.67 -4.28 -23.82
N VAL A 345 29.95 -3.20 -24.10
CA VAL A 345 28.56 -3.20 -24.57
C VAL A 345 28.44 -2.24 -25.76
N PRO A 346 27.84 -2.65 -26.88
CA PRO A 346 27.55 -1.74 -27.98
C PRO A 346 26.60 -0.61 -27.56
N ALA A 347 26.91 0.62 -27.97
CA ALA A 347 26.11 1.81 -27.60
C ALA A 347 24.62 1.70 -27.99
N TRP A 348 24.29 0.98 -29.06
CA TRP A 348 22.90 0.83 -29.51
C TRP A 348 22.05 0.08 -28.48
N MET A 349 22.62 -0.90 -27.77
CA MET A 349 21.91 -1.64 -26.71
C MET A 349 21.53 -0.71 -25.56
N TYR A 350 22.34 0.30 -25.26
CA TYR A 350 22.03 1.31 -24.27
C TYR A 350 20.85 2.20 -24.71
N PHE A 351 20.85 2.67 -25.96
CA PHE A 351 19.78 3.55 -26.46
C PHE A 351 18.43 2.84 -26.57
N VAL A 352 18.43 1.56 -26.96
CA VAL A 352 17.22 0.73 -26.93
C VAL A 352 16.72 0.56 -25.50
N LYS A 353 17.62 0.20 -24.57
CA LYS A 353 17.26 -0.16 -23.19
C LYS A 353 16.80 1.05 -22.35
N PHE A 354 17.47 2.19 -22.45
CA PHE A 354 17.24 3.32 -21.53
C PHE A 354 16.52 4.50 -22.16
N GLU A 355 16.78 4.78 -23.44
CA GLU A 355 16.29 5.96 -24.15
C GLU A 355 15.10 5.65 -25.08
N GLY A 356 14.69 4.37 -25.17
CA GLY A 356 13.46 3.95 -25.84
C GLY A 356 13.52 3.97 -27.37
N PHE A 357 14.71 3.93 -27.96
CA PHE A 357 14.87 3.83 -29.40
C PHE A 357 14.50 2.42 -29.91
N SER A 358 14.04 2.35 -31.16
CA SER A 358 13.97 1.06 -31.86
C SER A 358 15.39 0.52 -32.08
N GLU A 359 15.53 -0.79 -32.22
CA GLU A 359 16.84 -1.41 -32.48
C GLU A 359 17.48 -0.87 -33.77
N GLU A 360 16.66 -0.61 -34.79
CA GLU A 360 17.09 -0.09 -36.08
C GLU A 360 17.60 1.37 -35.96
N ASP A 361 16.82 2.24 -35.31
CA ASP A 361 17.21 3.65 -35.11
C ASP A 361 18.44 3.80 -34.22
N ALA A 362 18.54 2.96 -33.17
CA ALA A 362 19.68 2.97 -32.25
C ALA A 362 20.98 2.55 -32.93
N LYS A 363 20.94 1.58 -33.84
CA LYS A 363 22.11 1.16 -34.63
C LYS A 363 22.53 2.23 -35.63
N ALA A 364 21.57 2.83 -36.33
CA ALA A 364 21.84 3.91 -37.28
C ALA A 364 22.49 5.13 -36.61
N MET A 365 21.99 5.52 -35.44
CA MET A 365 22.56 6.63 -34.66
C MET A 365 24.00 6.36 -34.20
N VAL A 366 24.31 5.12 -33.81
CA VAL A 366 25.67 4.73 -33.41
C VAL A 366 26.61 4.67 -34.61
N GLU A 367 26.12 4.23 -35.76
CA GLU A 367 26.86 4.24 -37.02
C GLU A 367 27.16 5.67 -37.49
N GLU A 368 26.21 6.60 -37.36
CA GLU A 368 26.41 8.03 -37.65
C GLU A 368 27.42 8.69 -36.69
N ALA A 369 27.40 8.30 -35.42
CA ALA A 369 28.29 8.81 -34.39
C ALA A 369 29.72 8.20 -34.45
N THR A 370 29.91 7.10 -35.17
CA THR A 370 31.23 6.50 -35.35
C THR A 370 31.98 7.30 -36.42
N PRO A 371 33.12 7.97 -36.09
CA PRO A 371 33.88 8.70 -37.09
C PRO A 371 34.33 7.70 -38.17
N LYS A 372 33.89 7.93 -39.40
CA LYS A 372 34.45 7.24 -40.56
C LYS A 372 35.91 7.68 -40.63
N GLU A 373 36.84 6.75 -40.42
CA GLU A 373 38.22 6.98 -40.82
C GLU A 373 38.17 7.27 -42.32
N ASP A 374 38.37 8.53 -42.69
CA ASP A 374 38.69 8.87 -44.07
C ASP A 374 39.91 8.01 -44.43
N GLU A 375 39.73 7.08 -45.37
CA GLU A 375 40.80 6.34 -46.04
C GLU A 375 41.71 7.35 -46.76
N LEU A 376 42.52 8.06 -46.00
CA LEU A 376 43.36 9.16 -46.47
C LEU A 376 44.82 8.72 -46.59
N PHE A 377 45.08 7.46 -46.93
CA PHE A 377 46.42 6.96 -47.28
C PHE A 377 46.38 5.75 -48.23
N ASP A 378 45.79 5.86 -49.43
CA ASP A 378 46.19 4.94 -50.51
C ASP A 378 45.99 5.45 -51.96
N SER A 379 46.34 6.70 -52.24
CA SER A 379 46.30 7.20 -53.63
C SER A 379 47.45 8.10 -54.06
N LYS A 380 48.65 7.98 -53.44
CA LYS A 380 49.86 8.68 -53.90
C LYS A 380 51.16 7.88 -53.70
N TYR A 381 51.23 6.64 -54.16
CA TYR A 381 52.50 6.00 -54.55
C TYR A 381 52.27 4.98 -55.68
N LYS A 382 51.81 5.47 -56.84
CA LYS A 382 51.99 4.83 -58.14
C LYS A 382 52.27 5.91 -59.17
N GLU A 383 53.45 6.51 -59.07
CA GLU A 383 54.14 7.20 -60.17
C GLU A 383 55.57 7.48 -59.69
N GLU A 384 56.46 6.51 -59.91
CA GLU A 384 57.79 6.62 -60.54
C GLU A 384 58.53 5.28 -60.48
#